data_AF-A0A3P4AVF3-F1
#
_entry.id   AF-A0A3P4AVF3-F1
#
_cell.length_a   1.000
_cell.length_b   1.000
_cell.length_c   1.000
_cell.angle_alpha   90.00
_cell.angle_beta   90.00
_cell.angle_gamma   90.00
#
_symmetry.space_group_name_H-M   'P 1'
#
loop_
_entity.id
_entity.type
_entity.pdbx_description
1 polymer ?
#
loop_
_entity_poly.entity_id
_entity_poly.type
_entity_poly.pdbx_seq_one_letter_code
_entity_poly.pdbx_strand_id
1 'polypeptide(L)'
;MIRRLAGVLWALAQTLPDPERDPDLGPFCTYLRQRYGRHPLALSPKEWEEGLLDLIAETIAEGWDRYGAPSAARDPEGEGYIASAEGPGGPILVRAPTKREAYQEARREWIRRLLG
;
A
#
# COMPACT_ATOMS: atom_id res chain seq x y z
N MET A 1 -11.40 -6.71 6.37
CA MET A 1 -11.71 -5.84 5.22
C MET A 1 -10.93 -6.25 3.98
N ILE A 2 -9.58 -6.19 3.99
CA ILE A 2 -8.73 -6.57 2.85
C ILE A 2 -9.02 -7.98 2.30
N ARG A 3 -9.15 -9.00 3.16
CA ARG A 3 -9.53 -10.36 2.73
C ARG A 3 -10.86 -10.43 1.97
N ARG A 4 -11.87 -9.70 2.46
CA ARG A 4 -13.17 -9.63 1.76
C ARG A 4 -13.06 -8.90 0.43
N LEU A 5 -12.23 -7.84 0.37
CA LEU A 5 -11.95 -7.13 -0.87
C LEU A 5 -11.32 -8.07 -1.91
N ALA A 6 -10.32 -8.86 -1.53
CA ALA A 6 -9.73 -9.87 -2.43
C ALA A 6 -10.76 -10.88 -2.95
N GLY A 7 -11.68 -11.34 -2.09
CA GLY A 7 -12.80 -12.19 -2.52
C GLY A 7 -13.73 -11.51 -3.54
N VAL A 8 -14.00 -10.22 -3.38
CA VAL A 8 -14.79 -9.42 -4.34
C VAL A 8 -14.04 -9.25 -5.66
N LEU A 9 -12.74 -8.93 -5.62
CA LEU A 9 -11.89 -8.80 -6.81
C LEU A 9 -11.79 -10.13 -7.57
N TRP A 10 -11.65 -11.24 -6.84
CA TRP A 10 -11.69 -12.58 -7.43
C TRP A 10 -13.02 -12.82 -8.13
N ALA A 11 -14.16 -12.54 -7.49
CA ALA A 11 -15.48 -12.75 -8.09
C ALA A 11 -15.70 -11.86 -9.33
N LEU A 12 -15.23 -10.60 -9.29
CA LEU A 12 -15.25 -9.70 -10.44
C LEU A 12 -14.38 -10.24 -11.58
N ALA A 13 -13.18 -10.73 -11.30
CA ALA A 13 -12.29 -11.28 -12.32
C ALA A 13 -12.97 -12.41 -13.12
N GLN A 14 -13.79 -13.24 -12.46
CA GLN A 14 -14.51 -14.34 -13.10
C GLN A 14 -15.61 -13.87 -14.08
N THR A 15 -16.07 -12.61 -13.99
CA THR A 15 -17.09 -12.08 -14.90
C THR A 15 -16.51 -11.32 -16.08
N LEU A 16 -15.21 -11.01 -16.05
CA LEU A 16 -14.52 -10.26 -17.10
C LEU A 16 -14.04 -11.21 -18.22
N PRO A 17 -14.13 -10.79 -19.50
CA PRO A 17 -13.62 -11.58 -20.61
C PRO A 17 -12.09 -11.73 -20.56
N ASP A 18 -11.39 -10.70 -20.07
CA ASP A 18 -9.95 -10.70 -19.85
C ASP A 18 -9.60 -9.77 -18.67
N PRO A 19 -9.47 -10.30 -17.45
CA PRO A 19 -9.19 -9.50 -16.26
C PRO A 19 -7.76 -8.94 -16.24
N GLU A 20 -6.82 -9.50 -17.00
CA GLU A 20 -5.45 -8.96 -17.07
C GLU A 20 -5.38 -7.64 -17.86
N ARG A 21 -6.38 -7.38 -18.71
CA ARG A 21 -6.47 -6.13 -19.51
C ARG A 21 -7.33 -5.06 -18.87
N ASP A 22 -7.96 -5.35 -17.74
CA ASP A 22 -8.69 -4.35 -16.96
C ASP A 22 -7.70 -3.30 -16.42
N PRO A 23 -8.01 -1.99 -16.51
CA PRO A 23 -7.07 -0.94 -16.11
C PRO A 23 -6.74 -0.95 -14.62
N ASP A 24 -7.69 -1.35 -13.77
CA ASP A 24 -7.54 -1.28 -12.31
C ASP A 24 -7.16 -2.65 -11.73
N LEU A 25 -7.75 -3.72 -12.24
CA LEU A 25 -7.52 -5.09 -11.79
C LEU A 25 -6.33 -5.77 -12.48
N GLY A 26 -6.02 -5.39 -13.73
CA GLY A 26 -4.97 -5.98 -14.55
C GLY A 26 -3.57 -5.98 -13.91
N PRO A 27 -3.12 -4.87 -13.28
CA PRO A 27 -1.86 -4.86 -12.54
C PRO A 27 -1.80 -5.92 -11.43
N PHE A 28 -2.89 -6.08 -10.67
CA PHE A 28 -2.95 -7.10 -9.62
C PHE A 28 -2.99 -8.52 -10.19
N CYS A 29 -3.73 -8.76 -11.27
CA CYS A 29 -3.71 -10.03 -12.00
C CYS A 29 -2.31 -10.36 -12.52
N THR A 30 -1.59 -9.37 -13.06
CA THR A 30 -0.20 -9.54 -13.52
C THR A 30 0.72 -9.94 -12.36
N TYR A 31 0.59 -9.28 -11.22
CA TYR A 31 1.32 -9.62 -10.00
C TYR A 31 1.04 -11.07 -9.56
N LEU A 32 -0.24 -11.48 -9.50
CA LEU A 32 -0.62 -12.84 -9.13
C LEU A 32 -0.01 -13.88 -10.08
N ARG A 33 -0.01 -13.60 -11.38
CA ARG A 33 0.61 -14.49 -12.37
C ARG A 33 2.10 -14.63 -12.15
N GLN A 34 2.81 -13.53 -11.91
CA GLN A 34 4.25 -13.53 -11.65
C GLN A 34 4.58 -14.32 -10.38
N ARG A 35 3.78 -14.14 -9.32
CA ARG A 35 3.97 -14.81 -8.03
C ARG A 35 3.69 -16.32 -8.08
N TYR A 36 2.56 -16.72 -8.66
CA TYR A 36 2.09 -18.11 -8.60
C TYR A 36 2.41 -18.93 -9.86
N GLY A 37 2.98 -18.31 -10.90
CA GLY A 37 3.32 -18.97 -12.17
C GLY A 37 2.13 -19.55 -12.92
N ARG A 38 0.91 -19.10 -12.61
CA ARG A 38 -0.36 -19.60 -13.14
C ARG A 38 -1.26 -18.44 -13.56
N HIS A 39 -2.19 -18.72 -14.47
CA HIS A 39 -3.19 -17.73 -14.86
C HIS A 39 -4.05 -17.32 -13.64
N PRO A 40 -4.35 -16.03 -13.42
CA PRO A 40 -5.05 -15.55 -12.22
C PRO A 40 -6.42 -16.20 -11.98
N LEU A 41 -7.16 -16.51 -13.06
CA LEU A 41 -8.46 -17.18 -12.98
C LEU A 41 -8.39 -18.64 -12.50
N ALA A 42 -7.21 -19.27 -12.58
CA ALA A 42 -7.00 -20.63 -12.05
C ALA A 42 -6.66 -20.64 -10.56
N LEU A 43 -6.51 -19.47 -9.93
CA LEU A 43 -6.22 -19.33 -8.51
C LEU A 43 -7.52 -19.32 -7.71
N SER A 44 -7.46 -19.92 -6.52
CA SER A 44 -8.53 -19.92 -5.54
C SER A 44 -8.71 -18.53 -4.90
N PRO A 45 -9.88 -18.25 -4.29
CA PRO A 45 -10.10 -17.02 -3.53
C PRO A 45 -9.05 -16.79 -2.44
N LYS A 46 -8.57 -17.86 -1.80
CA LYS A 46 -7.54 -17.79 -0.75
C LYS A 46 -6.18 -17.34 -1.30
N GLU A 47 -5.78 -17.82 -2.48
CA GLU A 47 -4.55 -17.38 -3.14
C GLU A 47 -4.63 -15.91 -3.57
N TRP A 48 -5.82 -15.44 -3.95
CA TRP A 48 -6.07 -14.01 -4.19
C TRP A 48 -5.97 -13.18 -2.91
N GLU A 49 -6.50 -13.68 -1.78
CA GLU A 49 -6.37 -13.03 -0.48
C GLU A 49 -4.90 -12.90 -0.05
N GLU A 50 -4.13 -13.98 -0.16
CA GLU A 50 -2.71 -14.00 0.16
C GLU A 50 -1.93 -13.07 -0.77
N GLY A 51 -2.17 -13.16 -2.08
CA GLY A 51 -1.52 -12.29 -3.06
C GLY A 51 -1.79 -10.79 -2.83
N LEU A 52 -3.02 -10.40 -2.46
CA LEU A 52 -3.31 -8.99 -2.16
C LEU A 52 -2.59 -8.49 -0.91
N LEU A 53 -2.51 -9.33 0.13
CA LEU A 53 -1.77 -8.99 1.35
C LEU A 53 -0.28 -8.85 1.06
N ASP A 54 0.28 -9.76 0.27
CA ASP A 54 1.68 -9.74 -0.12
C ASP A 54 1.99 -8.50 -0.96
N LEU A 55 1.16 -8.17 -1.96
CA LEU A 55 1.35 -6.97 -2.78
C LEU A 55 1.38 -5.68 -1.92
N ILE A 56 0.46 -5.56 -0.96
CA ILE A 56 0.44 -4.41 -0.04
C ILE A 56 1.71 -4.37 0.82
N ALA A 57 2.13 -5.53 1.35
CA ALA A 57 3.32 -5.62 2.18
C ALA A 57 4.59 -5.28 1.39
N GLU A 58 4.73 -5.80 0.17
CA GLU A 58 5.84 -5.52 -0.74
C GLU A 58 5.87 -4.03 -1.12
N THR A 59 4.73 -3.44 -1.46
CA THR A 59 4.63 -2.00 -1.79
C THR A 59 5.11 -1.12 -0.61
N ILE A 60 4.74 -1.49 0.62
CA ILE A 60 5.18 -0.77 1.83
C ILE A 60 6.68 -0.97 2.08
N ALA A 61 7.19 -2.19 1.91
CA ALA A 61 8.59 -2.51 2.11
C ALA A 61 9.49 -1.79 1.09
N GLU A 62 9.14 -1.86 -0.20
CA GLU A 62 9.85 -1.13 -1.26
C GLU A 62 9.76 0.39 -1.06
N GLY A 63 8.60 0.89 -0.62
CA GLY A 63 8.45 2.29 -0.24
C GLY A 63 9.43 2.68 0.85
N TRP A 64 9.62 1.83 1.86
CA TRP A 64 10.57 2.06 2.94
C TRP A 64 12.00 2.11 2.39
N ASP A 65 12.39 1.12 1.59
CA ASP A 65 13.74 1.05 1.02
C ASP A 65 14.04 2.26 0.11
N ARG A 66 13.03 2.76 -0.60
CA ARG A 66 13.18 3.86 -1.56
C ARG A 66 13.16 5.24 -0.93
N TYR A 67 12.26 5.48 0.03
CA TYR A 67 12.00 6.82 0.57
C TYR A 67 12.39 6.98 2.04
N GLY A 68 12.71 5.87 2.72
CA GLY A 68 12.84 5.83 4.16
C GLY A 68 11.47 5.84 4.86
N ALA A 69 11.41 5.21 6.04
CA ALA A 69 10.23 5.33 6.89
C ALA A 69 10.12 6.73 7.50
N PRO A 70 8.89 7.21 7.77
CA PRO A 70 8.70 8.44 8.50
C PRO A 70 9.44 8.46 9.84
N SER A 71 9.93 9.63 10.22
CA SER A 71 10.60 9.84 11.50
C SER A 71 9.99 11.04 12.22
N ALA A 72 10.18 11.15 13.53
CA ALA A 72 9.66 12.27 14.31
C ALA A 72 10.69 12.78 15.33
N ALA A 73 10.85 14.10 15.36
CA ALA A 73 11.76 14.83 16.23
C ALA A 73 11.03 15.98 16.95
N ARG A 74 11.65 16.53 17.98
CA ARG A 74 11.14 17.72 18.65
C ARG A 74 11.21 18.90 17.69
N ASP A 75 10.18 19.74 17.68
CA ASP A 75 10.17 20.95 16.87
C ASP A 75 11.20 21.95 17.43
N PRO A 76 12.21 22.39 16.64
CA PRO A 76 13.19 23.36 17.12
C PRO A 76 12.62 24.78 17.25
N GLU A 77 11.48 25.08 16.63
CA GLU A 77 10.88 26.43 16.57
C GLU A 77 9.77 26.65 17.61
N GLY A 78 9.40 25.64 18.41
CA GLY A 78 8.29 25.79 19.37
C GLY A 78 8.03 24.59 20.28
N GLU A 79 6.86 24.56 20.90
CA GLU A 79 6.39 23.40 21.66
C GLU A 79 5.72 22.38 20.73
N GLY A 80 6.31 21.20 20.60
CA GLY A 80 5.70 20.08 19.86
C GLY A 80 6.72 19.19 19.17
N TYR A 81 6.23 18.46 18.17
CA TYR A 81 6.99 17.51 17.38
C TYR A 81 6.71 17.69 15.90
N ILE A 82 7.77 17.56 15.11
CA ILE A 82 7.72 17.47 13.65
C ILE A 82 7.95 16.01 13.26
N ALA A 83 7.12 15.49 12.37
CA ALA A 83 7.39 14.25 11.66
C ALA A 83 7.56 14.53 10.18
N SER A 84 8.55 13.87 9.57
CA SER A 84 8.85 14.03 8.16
C SER A 84 9.20 12.70 7.50
N ALA A 85 8.97 12.66 6.18
CA ALA A 85 9.33 11.55 5.31
C ALA A 85 9.48 12.07 3.88
N GLU A 86 10.30 11.40 3.07
CA GLU A 86 10.13 11.46 1.62
C GLU A 86 9.02 10.47 1.21
N GLY A 87 8.43 10.69 0.04
CA GLY A 87 7.43 9.77 -0.47
C GLY A 87 7.02 10.10 -1.91
N PRO A 88 6.13 9.28 -2.49
CA PRO A 88 5.54 9.61 -3.78
C PRO A 88 4.89 11.00 -3.73
N GLY A 89 5.19 11.85 -4.70
CA GLY A 89 4.68 13.23 -4.75
C GLY A 89 5.43 14.25 -3.90
N GLY A 90 6.57 13.88 -3.30
CA GLY A 90 7.47 14.80 -2.59
C GLY A 90 7.38 14.71 -1.07
N PRO A 91 8.03 15.64 -0.35
CA PRO A 91 8.21 15.56 1.08
C PRO A 91 6.87 15.67 1.84
N ILE A 92 6.78 14.89 2.91
CA ILE A 92 5.71 14.93 3.90
C ILE A 92 6.26 15.61 5.13
N LEU A 93 5.55 16.63 5.64
CA LEU A 93 5.87 17.32 6.87
C LEU A 93 4.61 17.49 7.70
N VAL A 94 4.62 16.99 8.93
CA VAL A 94 3.51 17.06 9.86
C VAL A 94 4.00 17.63 11.19
N ARG A 95 3.25 18.59 11.75
CA ARG A 95 3.46 19.12 13.11
C ARG A 95 2.34 18.65 14.02
N ALA A 96 2.67 18.21 15.23
CA ALA A 96 1.68 17.85 16.25
C ALA A 96 2.19 18.11 17.67
N PRO A 97 1.28 18.23 18.67
CA PRO A 97 1.66 18.45 20.07
C PRO A 97 2.51 17.30 20.64
N THR A 98 2.25 16.05 20.22
CA THR A 98 2.99 14.87 20.70
C THR A 98 3.76 14.15 19.60
N LYS A 99 4.87 13.51 19.97
CA LYS A 99 5.68 12.68 19.06
C LYS A 99 4.84 11.60 18.38
N ARG A 100 3.91 11.01 19.14
CA ARG A 100 3.05 9.92 18.68
C ARG A 100 2.10 10.39 17.59
N GLU A 101 1.43 11.52 17.79
CA GLU A 101 0.50 12.07 16.81
C GLU A 101 1.21 12.46 15.53
N ALA A 102 2.32 13.21 15.64
CA ALA A 102 3.12 13.61 14.48
C ALA A 102 3.54 12.38 13.65
N TYR A 103 4.09 11.36 14.32
CA TYR A 103 4.53 10.14 13.66
C TYR A 103 3.37 9.29 13.10
N GLN A 104 2.22 9.25 13.75
CA GLN A 104 1.06 8.51 13.24
C GLN A 104 0.49 9.15 11.98
N GLU A 105 0.34 10.48 11.98
CA GLU A 105 -0.18 11.22 10.83
C GLU A 105 0.79 11.15 9.64
N ALA A 106 2.09 11.36 9.86
CA ALA A 106 3.09 11.22 8.80
C ALA A 106 3.11 9.79 8.20
N ARG A 107 2.97 8.74 9.04
CA ARG A 107 2.87 7.36 8.54
C ARG A 107 1.60 7.08 7.75
N ARG A 108 0.45 7.59 8.20
CA ARG A 108 -0.82 7.42 7.47
C ARG A 108 -0.74 8.08 6.11
N GLU A 109 -0.22 9.31 6.06
CA GLU A 109 0.02 10.03 4.81
C GLU A 109 0.95 9.25 3.88
N TRP A 110 2.08 8.79 4.42
CA TRP A 110 3.07 8.05 3.66
C TRP A 110 2.54 6.74 3.08
N ILE A 111 1.83 5.92 3.88
CA ILE A 111 1.20 4.68 3.41
C ILE A 111 0.14 4.99 2.35
N ARG A 112 -0.67 6.05 2.52
CA ARG A 112 -1.69 6.42 1.54
C ARG A 112 -1.05 6.72 0.19
N ARG A 113 -0.04 7.59 0.16
CA ARG A 113 0.66 7.95 -1.10
C ARG A 113 1.35 6.77 -1.78
N LEU A 114 1.81 5.78 -1.02
CA LEU A 114 2.39 4.55 -1.59
C LEU A 114 1.34 3.67 -2.26
N LEU A 115 0.13 3.62 -1.71
CA LEU A 115 -0.94 2.76 -2.19
C LEU A 115 -1.84 3.43 -3.26
N GLY A 116 -1.68 4.74 -3.48
CA GLY A 116 -2.48 5.54 -4.42
C GLY A 116 -3.66 6.24 -3.74
#